data_AF-A0A3D0D277-F1
#
_entry.id   AF-A0A3D0D277-F1
#
_cell.length_a   1.000
_cell.length_b   1.000
_cell.length_c   1.000
_cell.angle_alpha   90.00
_cell.angle_beta   90.00
_cell.angle_gamma   90.00
#
_symmetry.space_group_name_H-M   'P 1'
#
loop_
_entity.id
_entity.type
_entity.pdbx_description
1 polymer ?
#
loop_
_entity_poly.entity_id
_entity_poly.type
_entity_poly.pdbx_seq_one_letter_code
_entity_poly.pdbx_strand_id
1 'polypeptide(L)'
;MLDEPVIEHDERVVHARALSSFSRMVDHERFIQLASAEIQRRGIPTAALVCTVNDGANWIQAFIDTHRRDTIRILDFPQALEHVSLAGQTVYGRQSNEFQAWLGHQRRELKAGSPAMVIEAVRALTFVAFDRNDPEAAQHLLQKQWEDLKRRQTMMDDARFQALGDPIGSGAGESANKLVVERRPKGAGMQWANAHVDPMLALTTAIASRRWPEVFPAIRAHCRAARRTKYGKTYSIADSKLHRVAERQGWRCPICQDHLFNEERIHIHHEQHVADGGTDAEANLTLVHAECHKHIHGGYASPRCRGLEPCDG
;
A
#
# COMPACT_ATOMS: atom_id res chain seq x y z
N MET A 1 18.72 3.64 6.56
CA MET A 1 19.91 4.19 7.24
C MET A 1 19.38 5.15 8.28
N LEU A 2 19.86 5.05 9.52
CA LEU A 2 19.45 5.94 10.59
C LEU A 2 20.40 7.14 10.63
N ASP A 3 19.85 8.32 10.89
CA ASP A 3 20.60 9.53 11.19
C ASP A 3 20.89 9.60 12.69
N GLU A 4 21.72 10.56 13.11
CA GLU A 4 21.99 10.76 14.53
C GLU A 4 20.71 11.18 15.28
N PRO A 5 20.51 10.71 16.52
CA PRO A 5 19.34 11.09 17.30
C PRO A 5 19.29 12.60 17.57
N VAL A 6 18.11 13.20 17.43
CA VAL A 6 17.84 14.62 17.68
C VAL A 6 16.80 14.78 18.79
N ILE A 7 16.74 15.95 19.42
CA ILE A 7 15.68 16.28 20.39
C ILE A 7 14.60 17.10 19.66
N GLU A 8 13.37 16.58 19.65
CA GLU A 8 12.18 17.22 19.10
C GLU A 8 11.06 17.17 20.14
N HIS A 9 10.46 18.31 20.48
CA HIS A 9 9.38 18.39 21.48
C HIS A 9 9.73 17.70 22.81
N ASP A 10 10.95 17.91 23.31
CA ASP A 10 11.51 17.26 24.51
C ASP A 10 11.63 15.73 24.43
N GLU A 11 11.52 15.16 23.23
CA GLU A 11 11.72 13.73 22.98
C GLU A 11 12.94 13.46 22.10
N ARG A 12 13.68 12.40 22.42
CA ARG A 12 14.77 11.91 21.56
C ARG A 12 14.19 11.10 20.40
N VAL A 13 14.38 11.58 19.17
CA VAL A 13 13.86 10.99 17.93
C VAL A 13 15.00 10.61 17.00
N VAL A 14 14.81 9.52 16.26
CA VAL A 14 15.77 9.02 15.27
C VAL A 14 15.10 9.02 13.91
N HIS A 15 15.70 9.71 12.95
CA HIS A 15 15.18 9.78 11.59
C HIS A 15 15.83 8.73 10.70
N ALA A 16 15.05 8.19 9.77
CA ALA A 16 15.54 7.26 8.77
C ALA A 16 15.61 7.95 7.41
N ARG A 17 16.78 7.89 6.77
CA ARG A 17 17.00 8.40 5.41
C ARG A 17 17.06 7.29 4.37
N ALA A 18 16.94 7.74 3.11
CA ALA A 18 16.89 6.89 1.93
C ALA A 18 15.83 5.79 2.08
N LEU A 19 14.62 6.15 2.51
CA LEU A 19 13.53 5.20 2.71
C LEU A 19 13.14 4.51 1.40
N SER A 20 12.80 3.22 1.50
CA SER A 20 12.15 2.46 0.44
C SER A 20 11.06 1.58 1.05
N SER A 21 10.09 1.21 0.23
CA SER A 21 8.97 0.38 0.64
C SER A 21 8.87 -0.85 -0.25
N PHE A 22 8.28 -1.91 0.30
CA PHE A 22 7.84 -3.08 -0.44
C PHE A 22 6.46 -3.49 0.07
N SER A 23 5.51 -3.72 -0.83
CA SER A 23 4.14 -4.11 -0.46
C SER A 23 3.55 -5.11 -1.44
N ARG A 24 2.86 -6.13 -0.93
CA ARG A 24 2.07 -7.11 -1.69
C ARG A 24 0.88 -7.56 -0.85
N MET A 25 -0.26 -7.78 -1.49
CA MET A 25 -1.45 -8.39 -0.89
C MET A 25 -1.41 -9.90 -1.12
N VAL A 26 -0.58 -10.58 -0.34
CA VAL A 26 -0.38 -12.03 -0.38
C VAL A 26 -0.29 -12.59 1.04
N ASP A 27 -0.33 -13.91 1.19
CA ASP A 27 -0.05 -14.57 2.46
C ASP A 27 1.39 -14.29 2.94
N HIS A 28 1.63 -14.52 4.24
CA HIS A 28 2.89 -14.17 4.88
C HIS A 28 4.09 -14.95 4.33
N GLU A 29 3.92 -16.23 3.95
CA GLU A 29 5.01 -17.05 3.40
C GLU A 29 5.48 -16.49 2.05
N ARG A 30 4.52 -16.19 1.17
CA ARG A 30 4.80 -15.57 -0.12
C ARG A 30 5.37 -14.16 0.04
N PHE A 31 4.86 -13.39 1.02
CA PHE A 31 5.38 -12.06 1.32
C PHE A 31 6.86 -12.09 1.71
N ILE A 32 7.25 -13.02 2.60
CA ILE A 32 8.64 -13.23 3.02
C ILE A 32 9.54 -13.45 1.81
N GLN A 33 9.16 -14.35 0.90
CA GLN A 33 9.93 -14.65 -0.31
C GLN A 33 10.05 -13.44 -1.25
N LEU A 34 8.94 -12.74 -1.51
CA LEU A 34 8.94 -11.64 -2.47
C LEU A 34 9.70 -10.40 -1.95
N ALA A 35 9.70 -10.19 -0.63
CA ALA A 35 10.43 -9.10 0.00
C ALA A 35 11.95 -9.26 -0.09
N SER A 36 12.46 -10.48 -0.29
CA SER A 36 13.91 -10.75 -0.36
C SER A 36 14.65 -9.88 -1.38
N ALA A 37 14.02 -9.54 -2.52
CA ALA A 37 14.64 -8.67 -3.51
C ALA A 37 14.91 -7.25 -2.99
N GLU A 38 14.01 -6.71 -2.16
CA GLU A 38 14.20 -5.40 -1.54
C GLU A 38 15.19 -5.48 -0.38
N ILE A 39 15.12 -6.54 0.44
CA ILE A 39 16.09 -6.81 1.52
C ILE A 39 17.53 -6.87 0.97
N GLN A 40 17.74 -7.60 -0.12
CA GLN A 40 19.04 -7.70 -0.81
C GLN A 40 19.49 -6.36 -1.38
N ARG A 41 18.59 -5.66 -2.09
CA ARG A 41 18.88 -4.33 -2.67
C ARG A 41 19.33 -3.33 -1.62
N ARG A 42 18.76 -3.41 -0.41
CA ARG A 42 19.07 -2.54 0.71
C ARG A 42 20.34 -2.93 1.45
N GLY A 43 21.00 -4.02 1.06
CA GLY A 43 22.22 -4.51 1.69
C GLY A 43 21.99 -4.99 3.13
N ILE A 44 20.75 -5.36 3.48
CA ILE A 44 20.42 -5.83 4.83
C ILE A 44 21.28 -7.03 5.24
N PRO A 45 21.57 -8.04 4.39
CA PRO A 45 22.41 -9.16 4.79
C PRO A 45 23.85 -8.79 5.14
N THR A 46 24.37 -7.69 4.62
CA THR A 46 25.77 -7.25 4.79
C THR A 46 25.93 -6.02 5.69
N ALA A 47 24.84 -5.43 6.15
CA ALA A 47 24.91 -4.25 7.02
C ALA A 47 25.58 -4.60 8.36
N ALA A 48 26.31 -3.65 8.96
CA ALA A 48 26.94 -3.89 10.26
C ALA A 48 25.90 -4.11 11.38
N LEU A 49 24.80 -3.37 11.32
CA LEU A 49 23.72 -3.41 12.30
C LEU A 49 22.37 -3.27 11.59
N VAL A 50 21.37 -4.04 12.04
CA VAL A 50 19.99 -3.96 11.56
C VAL A 50 19.07 -4.05 12.78
N CYS A 51 18.11 -3.14 12.84
CA CYS A 51 17.01 -3.17 13.79
C CYS A 51 15.68 -3.23 13.04
N THR A 52 14.65 -3.72 13.71
CA THR A 52 13.26 -3.74 13.21
C THR A 52 12.32 -3.28 14.31
N VAL A 53 11.44 -2.34 13.98
CA VAL A 53 10.34 -1.90 14.85
C VAL A 53 9.04 -2.43 14.26
N ASN A 54 8.29 -3.22 15.03
CA ASN A 54 7.06 -3.85 14.57
C ASN A 54 6.15 -4.26 15.75
N ASP A 55 4.96 -4.76 15.45
CA ASP A 55 3.95 -5.18 16.44
C ASP A 55 4.26 -6.50 17.17
N GLY A 56 5.38 -7.16 16.85
CA GLY A 56 5.76 -8.42 17.46
C GLY A 56 4.89 -9.62 17.06
N ALA A 57 4.21 -9.58 15.91
CA ALA A 57 3.50 -10.73 15.37
C ALA A 57 4.45 -11.89 15.02
N ASN A 58 3.98 -13.13 15.24
CA ASN A 58 4.82 -14.34 15.07
C ASN A 58 5.36 -14.49 13.64
N TRP A 59 4.57 -14.15 12.61
CA TRP A 59 5.02 -14.22 11.22
C TRP A 59 6.14 -13.22 10.91
N ILE A 60 6.20 -12.08 11.61
CA ILE A 60 7.30 -11.11 11.48
C ILE A 60 8.57 -11.68 12.07
N GLN A 61 8.48 -12.48 13.14
CA GLN A 61 9.64 -13.20 13.68
C GLN A 61 10.23 -14.14 12.63
N ALA A 62 9.38 -14.92 11.94
CA ALA A 62 9.80 -15.76 10.83
C ALA A 62 10.39 -14.96 9.65
N PHE A 63 9.82 -13.78 9.34
CA PHE A 63 10.37 -12.86 8.34
C PHE A 63 11.80 -12.43 8.69
N ILE A 64 12.04 -12.05 9.94
CA ILE A 64 13.36 -11.65 10.44
C ILE A 64 14.32 -12.84 10.38
N ASP A 65 13.90 -14.01 10.86
CA ASP A 65 14.73 -15.22 10.89
C ASP A 65 15.16 -15.71 9.50
N THR A 66 14.33 -15.45 8.49
CA THR A 66 14.60 -15.80 7.10
C THR A 66 15.64 -14.87 6.47
N HIS A 67 15.58 -13.58 6.77
CA HIS A 67 16.41 -12.58 6.09
C HIS A 67 17.68 -12.22 6.85
N ARG A 68 17.60 -12.12 8.18
CA ARG A 68 18.71 -11.73 9.05
C ARG A 68 18.41 -12.00 10.53
N ARG A 69 18.93 -13.12 11.06
CA ARG A 69 18.65 -13.60 12.43
C ARG A 69 19.19 -12.72 13.55
N ASP A 70 20.34 -12.08 13.33
CA ASP A 70 21.02 -11.18 14.30
C ASP A 70 20.37 -9.78 14.37
N THR A 71 19.23 -9.56 13.71
CA THR A 71 18.50 -8.29 13.75
C THR A 71 18.01 -7.98 15.17
N ILE A 72 18.27 -6.75 15.64
CA ILE A 72 17.69 -6.23 16.88
C ILE A 72 16.18 -6.09 16.68
N ARG A 73 15.40 -6.78 17.52
CA ARG A 73 13.94 -6.77 17.46
C ARG A 73 13.39 -5.80 18.50
N ILE A 74 12.63 -4.81 18.03
CA ILE A 74 12.04 -3.75 18.84
C ILE A 74 10.53 -3.85 18.68
N LEU A 75 9.83 -4.01 19.80
CA LEU A 75 8.38 -3.95 19.83
C LEU A 75 7.99 -2.48 19.78
N ASP A 76 7.07 -2.15 18.89
CA ASP A 76 6.59 -0.78 18.74
C ASP A 76 6.00 -0.26 20.06
N PHE A 77 6.51 0.87 20.56
CA PHE A 77 6.15 1.39 21.88
C PHE A 77 4.63 1.58 22.08
N PRO A 78 3.87 2.18 21.12
CA PRO A 78 2.41 2.23 21.22
C PRO A 78 1.75 0.85 21.31
N GLN A 79 2.28 -0.16 20.61
CA GLN A 79 1.75 -1.53 20.67
C GLN A 79 1.99 -2.16 22.04
N ALA A 80 3.19 -1.98 22.62
CA ALA A 80 3.48 -2.43 23.98
C ALA A 80 2.57 -1.73 25.00
N LEU A 81 2.38 -0.42 24.88
CA LEU A 81 1.53 0.36 25.76
C LEU A 81 0.04 0.00 25.63
N GLU A 82 -0.41 -0.45 24.45
CA GLU A 82 -1.77 -0.94 24.25
C GLU A 82 -2.07 -2.17 25.12
N HIS A 83 -1.17 -3.16 25.16
CA HIS A 83 -1.31 -4.33 26.03
C HIS A 83 -1.40 -3.93 27.52
N VAL A 84 -0.53 -3.02 27.97
CA VAL A 84 -0.53 -2.48 29.34
C VAL A 84 -1.84 -1.75 29.64
N SER A 85 -2.29 -0.91 28.70
CA SER A 85 -3.54 -0.16 28.78
C SER A 85 -4.75 -1.09 28.88
N LEU A 86 -4.85 -2.12 28.03
CA LEU A 86 -5.93 -3.11 28.08
C LEU A 86 -5.99 -3.80 29.44
N ALA A 87 -4.84 -4.23 29.98
CA ALA A 87 -4.78 -4.85 31.31
C ALA A 87 -5.25 -3.89 32.42
N GLY A 88 -4.76 -2.65 32.43
CA GLY A 88 -5.18 -1.64 33.41
C GLY A 88 -6.69 -1.31 33.32
N GLN A 89 -7.24 -1.22 32.11
CA GLN A 89 -8.67 -0.95 31.90
C GLN A 89 -9.56 -2.06 32.46
N THR A 90 -9.09 -3.31 32.46
CA THR A 90 -9.81 -4.46 33.02
C THR A 90 -10.01 -4.34 34.52
N VAL A 91 -9.03 -3.81 35.25
CA VAL A 91 -9.12 -3.66 36.71
C VAL A 91 -9.74 -2.33 37.11
N TYR A 92 -9.21 -1.22 36.59
CA TYR A 92 -9.57 0.13 37.07
C TYR A 92 -10.74 0.77 36.31
N GLY A 93 -11.10 0.26 35.14
CA GLY A 93 -12.08 0.89 34.25
C GLY A 93 -11.47 2.00 33.37
N ARG A 94 -11.95 2.13 32.13
CA ARG A 94 -11.32 2.96 31.09
C ARG A 94 -11.26 4.46 31.39
N GLN A 95 -12.18 4.97 32.19
CA GLN A 95 -12.34 6.41 32.45
C GLN A 95 -11.95 6.81 33.87
N SER A 96 -11.36 5.91 34.67
CA SER A 96 -11.01 6.21 36.06
C SER A 96 -9.69 7.00 36.17
N ASN A 97 -9.57 7.81 37.23
CA ASN A 97 -8.35 8.56 37.51
C ASN A 97 -7.21 7.61 37.94
N GLU A 98 -7.56 6.53 38.63
CA GLU A 98 -6.68 5.45 39.05
C GLU A 98 -6.02 4.80 37.84
N PHE A 99 -6.80 4.49 36.79
CA PHE A 99 -6.28 3.96 35.54
C PHE A 99 -5.29 4.93 34.88
N GLN A 100 -5.63 6.21 34.78
CA GLN A 100 -4.77 7.21 34.14
C GLN A 100 -3.45 7.42 34.89
N ALA A 101 -3.51 7.46 36.23
CA ALA A 101 -2.32 7.58 37.07
C ALA A 101 -1.43 6.33 36.95
N TRP A 102 -2.02 5.13 37.02
CA TRP A 102 -1.31 3.87 36.87
C TRP A 102 -0.67 3.75 35.48
N LEU A 103 -1.43 3.97 34.41
CA LEU A 103 -0.93 3.92 33.03
C LEU A 103 0.16 4.96 32.80
N GLY A 104 0.03 6.16 33.37
CA GLY A 104 1.04 7.20 33.30
C GLY A 104 2.38 6.80 33.94
N HIS A 105 2.34 6.06 35.06
CA HIS A 105 3.54 5.48 35.66
C HIS A 105 4.14 4.38 34.79
N GLN A 106 3.33 3.42 34.33
CA GLN A 106 3.81 2.34 33.47
C GLN A 106 4.39 2.84 32.14
N ARG A 107 3.81 3.90 31.56
CA ARG A 107 4.32 4.54 30.34
C ARG A 107 5.73 5.10 30.55
N ARG A 108 6.00 5.75 31.69
CA ARG A 108 7.33 6.27 32.02
C ARG A 108 8.32 5.13 32.26
N GLU A 109 7.90 4.11 32.98
CA GLU A 109 8.72 2.93 33.27
C GLU A 109 9.06 2.15 32.00
N LEU A 110 8.11 2.00 31.07
CA LEU A 110 8.35 1.34 29.79
C LEU A 110 9.33 2.11 28.92
N LYS A 111 9.24 3.45 28.90
CA LYS A 111 10.05 4.32 28.03
C LYS A 111 11.48 4.51 28.56
N ALA A 112 11.66 4.62 29.88
CA ALA A 112 12.93 5.04 30.48
C ALA A 112 13.43 4.11 31.60
N GLY A 113 12.66 3.12 32.01
CA GLY A 113 12.96 2.20 33.11
C GLY A 113 13.09 0.75 32.62
N SER A 114 12.55 -0.18 33.41
CA SER A 114 12.67 -1.62 33.17
C SER A 114 11.37 -2.22 32.61
N PRO A 115 11.37 -2.85 31.42
CA PRO A 115 10.20 -3.57 30.93
C PRO A 115 9.79 -4.73 31.86
N ALA A 116 10.74 -5.28 32.63
CA ALA A 116 10.43 -6.31 33.63
C ALA A 116 9.51 -5.78 34.74
N MET A 117 9.71 -4.53 35.19
CA MET A 117 8.86 -3.91 36.20
C MET A 117 7.44 -3.69 35.69
N VAL A 118 7.29 -3.27 34.43
CA VAL A 118 5.98 -3.12 33.78
C VAL A 118 5.27 -4.47 33.67
N ILE A 119 5.99 -5.53 33.25
CA ILE A 119 5.43 -6.89 33.16
C ILE A 119 4.98 -7.38 34.53
N GLU A 120 5.76 -7.16 35.59
CA GLU A 120 5.37 -7.52 36.96
C GLU A 120 4.19 -6.69 37.47
N ALA A 121 4.09 -5.42 37.10
CA ALA A 121 2.93 -4.59 37.42
C ALA A 121 1.65 -5.10 36.74
N VAL A 122 1.74 -5.54 35.47
CA VAL A 122 0.62 -6.21 34.78
C VAL A 122 0.31 -7.55 35.42
N ARG A 123 1.32 -8.32 35.84
CA ARG A 123 1.12 -9.58 36.58
C ARG A 123 0.40 -9.33 37.90
N ALA A 124 0.72 -8.25 38.62
CA ALA A 124 0.07 -7.94 39.89
C ALA A 124 -1.46 -7.76 39.71
N LEU A 125 -1.91 -7.24 38.56
CA LEU A 125 -3.34 -7.09 38.25
C LEU A 125 -4.08 -8.43 38.18
N THR A 126 -3.41 -9.55 37.88
CA THR A 126 -4.05 -10.89 37.86
C THR A 126 -4.44 -11.38 39.26
N PHE A 127 -3.99 -10.71 40.32
CA PHE A 127 -4.31 -11.04 41.70
C PHE A 127 -5.24 -10.03 42.37
N VAL A 128 -5.61 -8.95 41.67
CA VAL A 128 -6.51 -7.93 42.20
C VAL A 128 -7.95 -8.45 42.11
N ALA A 129 -8.69 -8.35 43.21
CA ALA A 129 -10.12 -8.59 43.18
C ALA A 129 -10.83 -7.43 42.45
N PHE A 130 -11.68 -7.76 41.48
CA PHE A 130 -12.45 -6.77 40.73
C PHE A 130 -13.92 -7.21 40.60
N ASP A 131 -14.82 -6.24 40.63
CA ASP A 131 -16.25 -6.45 40.43
C ASP A 131 -16.57 -6.28 38.94
N ARG A 132 -16.74 -7.40 38.23
CA ARG A 132 -17.03 -7.45 36.79
C ARG A 132 -18.14 -8.45 36.55
N ASN A 133 -18.99 -8.15 35.57
CA ASN A 133 -20.06 -9.05 35.13
C ASN A 133 -19.53 -10.42 34.65
N ASP A 134 -18.28 -10.49 34.18
CA ASP A 134 -17.62 -11.72 33.74
C ASP A 134 -16.16 -11.77 34.25
N PRO A 135 -15.94 -12.32 35.46
CA PRO A 135 -14.61 -12.39 36.05
C PRO A 135 -13.66 -13.33 35.33
N GLU A 136 -14.16 -14.43 34.76
CA GLU A 136 -13.33 -15.41 34.05
C GLU A 136 -12.75 -14.83 32.75
N ALA A 137 -13.58 -14.15 31.95
CA ALA A 137 -13.11 -13.50 30.74
C ALA A 137 -12.09 -12.38 31.05
N ALA A 138 -12.32 -11.60 32.11
CA ALA A 138 -11.40 -10.58 32.58
C ALA A 138 -10.04 -11.18 32.99
N GLN A 139 -10.07 -12.28 33.75
CA GLN A 139 -8.86 -12.98 34.17
C GLN A 139 -8.09 -13.56 32.97
N HIS A 140 -8.80 -14.18 32.02
CA HIS A 140 -8.20 -14.69 30.80
C HIS A 140 -7.54 -13.57 29.97
N LEU A 141 -8.19 -12.40 29.86
CA LEU A 141 -7.63 -11.26 29.14
C LEU A 141 -6.37 -10.72 29.83
N LEU A 142 -6.36 -10.59 31.16
CA LEU A 142 -5.19 -10.18 31.93
C LEU A 142 -4.02 -11.15 31.74
N GLN A 143 -4.29 -12.45 31.86
CA GLN A 143 -3.30 -13.51 31.66
C GLN A 143 -2.71 -13.42 30.24
N LYS A 144 -3.55 -13.25 29.22
CA LYS A 144 -3.12 -13.08 27.83
C LYS A 144 -2.21 -11.87 27.66
N GLN A 145 -2.59 -10.69 28.19
CA GLN A 145 -1.75 -9.49 28.07
C GLN A 145 -0.39 -9.68 28.76
N TRP A 146 -0.37 -10.30 29.95
CA TRP A 146 0.86 -10.59 30.67
C TRP A 146 1.76 -11.55 29.89
N GLU A 147 1.22 -12.67 29.37
CA GLU A 147 1.99 -13.64 28.57
C GLU A 147 2.55 -13.03 27.29
N ASP A 148 1.76 -12.17 26.63
CA ASP A 148 2.16 -11.47 25.42
C ASP A 148 3.34 -10.51 25.67
N LEU A 149 3.27 -9.72 26.75
CA LEU A 149 4.36 -8.83 27.16
C LEU A 149 5.58 -9.63 27.63
N LYS A 150 5.38 -10.68 28.43
CA LYS A 150 6.47 -11.50 28.97
C LYS A 150 7.30 -12.15 27.87
N ARG A 151 6.63 -12.72 26.85
CA ARG A 151 7.29 -13.33 25.69
C ARG A 151 8.16 -12.34 24.90
N ARG A 152 7.81 -11.05 24.95
CA ARG A 152 8.46 -9.97 24.19
C ARG A 152 9.32 -9.06 25.06
N GLN A 153 9.64 -9.45 26.31
CA GLN A 153 10.36 -8.62 27.27
C GLN A 153 11.66 -8.02 26.70
N THR A 154 12.44 -8.80 25.96
CA THR A 154 13.72 -8.35 25.37
C THR A 154 13.54 -7.35 24.22
N MET A 155 12.34 -7.26 23.65
CA MET A 155 11.98 -6.34 22.58
C MET A 155 11.45 -4.99 23.08
N MET A 156 11.30 -4.80 24.40
CA MET A 156 10.71 -3.61 25.02
C MET A 156 11.72 -2.79 25.86
N ASP A 157 13.01 -3.00 25.61
CA ASP A 157 14.08 -2.29 26.34
C ASP A 157 14.34 -0.91 25.72
N ASP A 158 13.31 -0.06 25.75
CA ASP A 158 13.29 1.25 25.09
C ASP A 158 14.39 2.16 25.59
N ALA A 159 14.67 2.14 26.90
CA ALA A 159 15.76 2.91 27.50
C ALA A 159 17.11 2.55 26.85
N ARG A 160 17.39 1.26 26.65
CA ARG A 160 18.60 0.80 25.95
C ARG A 160 18.57 1.16 24.46
N PHE A 161 17.45 0.95 23.77
CA PHE A 161 17.32 1.29 22.35
C PHE A 161 17.57 2.78 22.11
N GLN A 162 16.95 3.65 22.90
CA GLN A 162 17.17 5.09 22.85
C GLN A 162 18.62 5.47 23.16
N ALA A 163 19.25 4.82 24.15
CA ALA A 163 20.67 5.06 24.46
C ALA A 163 21.59 4.74 23.29
N LEU A 164 21.29 3.67 22.54
CA LEU A 164 22.00 3.25 21.32
C LEU A 164 21.65 4.07 20.07
N GLY A 165 20.63 4.93 20.16
CA GLY A 165 20.13 5.69 19.01
C GLY A 165 19.27 4.86 18.05
N ASP A 166 18.67 3.78 18.54
CA ASP A 166 17.69 2.98 17.79
C ASP A 166 16.29 3.60 17.90
N PRO A 167 15.44 3.45 16.87
CA PRO A 167 14.04 3.87 16.93
C PRO A 167 13.22 2.94 17.82
N ILE A 168 12.27 3.49 18.58
CA ILE A 168 11.33 2.75 19.43
C ILE A 168 9.89 2.74 18.90
N GLY A 169 9.65 3.49 17.81
CA GLY A 169 8.33 3.70 17.23
C GLY A 169 8.26 3.34 15.74
N SER A 170 7.13 2.78 15.30
CA SER A 170 6.90 2.35 13.91
C SER A 170 6.44 3.48 12.98
N GLY A 171 6.53 4.75 13.39
CA GLY A 171 5.99 5.90 12.64
C GLY A 171 6.46 6.01 11.19
N ALA A 172 7.70 5.58 10.88
CA ALA A 172 8.17 5.48 9.49
C ALA A 172 7.40 4.44 8.67
N GLY A 173 7.08 3.29 9.27
CA GLY A 173 6.23 2.24 8.69
C GLY A 173 4.78 2.67 8.54
N GLU A 174 4.21 3.34 9.54
CA GLU A 174 2.86 3.91 9.45
C GLU A 174 2.75 4.98 8.35
N SER A 175 3.74 5.87 8.25
CA SER A 175 3.84 6.85 7.17
C SER A 175 3.93 6.18 5.81
N ALA A 176 4.73 5.11 5.68
CA ALA A 176 4.79 4.31 4.46
C ALA A 176 3.42 3.66 4.12
N ASN A 177 2.69 3.13 5.11
CA ASN A 177 1.34 2.59 4.91
C ASN A 177 0.37 3.66 4.37
N LYS A 178 0.40 4.87 4.94
CA LYS A 178 -0.38 6.02 4.44
C LYS A 178 -0.06 6.35 2.99
N LEU A 179 1.23 6.38 2.64
CA LEU A 179 1.70 6.75 1.30
C LEU A 179 1.48 5.66 0.23
N VAL A 180 1.66 4.39 0.60
CA VAL A 180 1.64 3.25 -0.33
C VAL A 180 0.24 2.65 -0.44
N VAL A 181 -0.44 2.44 0.69
CA VAL A 181 -1.71 1.69 0.74
C VAL A 181 -2.91 2.63 0.89
N GLU A 182 -2.85 3.63 1.76
CA GLU A 182 -4.06 4.44 2.03
C GLU A 182 -4.36 5.44 0.91
N ARG A 183 -3.32 6.02 0.31
CA ARG A 183 -3.45 7.09 -0.69
C ARG A 183 -4.29 6.71 -1.92
N ARG A 184 -4.27 5.45 -2.35
CA ARG A 184 -4.98 5.00 -3.57
C ARG A 184 -5.82 3.75 -3.35
N PRO A 185 -5.28 2.65 -2.81
CA PRO A 185 -6.09 1.47 -2.50
C PRO A 185 -7.28 1.72 -1.56
N LYS A 186 -7.15 2.58 -0.53
CA LYS A 186 -8.20 2.81 0.49
C LYS A 186 -8.94 4.16 0.39
N GLY A 187 -8.82 4.89 -0.72
CA GLY A 187 -9.52 6.17 -0.90
C GLY A 187 -11.05 6.00 -0.97
N ALA A 188 -11.80 7.07 -0.68
CA ALA A 188 -13.25 7.06 -0.82
C ALA A 188 -13.67 6.72 -2.27
N GLY A 189 -14.63 5.80 -2.41
CA GLY A 189 -15.12 5.32 -3.71
C GLY A 189 -14.19 4.34 -4.45
N MET A 190 -13.08 3.91 -3.83
CA MET A 190 -12.13 3.00 -4.45
C MET A 190 -12.56 1.55 -4.21
N GLN A 191 -13.07 0.89 -5.26
CA GLN A 191 -13.37 -0.54 -5.26
C GLN A 191 -12.43 -1.23 -6.25
N TRP A 192 -11.62 -2.16 -5.75
CA TRP A 192 -10.64 -2.88 -6.55
C TRP A 192 -11.02 -4.34 -6.62
N ALA A 193 -11.01 -4.91 -7.84
CA ALA A 193 -10.95 -6.36 -7.98
C ALA A 193 -9.61 -6.85 -7.42
N ASN A 194 -9.60 -8.02 -6.75
CA ASN A 194 -8.40 -8.58 -6.11
C ASN A 194 -7.19 -8.61 -7.05
N ALA A 195 -7.39 -8.96 -8.32
CA ALA A 195 -6.34 -9.02 -9.35
C ALA A 195 -5.68 -7.65 -9.66
N HIS A 196 -6.32 -6.53 -9.32
CA HIS A 196 -5.83 -5.19 -9.60
C HIS A 196 -5.16 -4.52 -8.39
N VAL A 197 -5.29 -5.08 -7.18
CA VAL A 197 -4.71 -4.50 -5.97
C VAL A 197 -3.18 -4.50 -6.04
N ASP A 198 -2.56 -5.64 -6.34
CA ASP A 198 -1.10 -5.75 -6.39
C ASP A 198 -0.44 -4.90 -7.48
N PRO A 199 -0.97 -4.82 -8.73
CA PRO A 199 -0.50 -3.85 -9.71
C PRO A 199 -0.54 -2.41 -9.20
N MET A 200 -1.62 -2.01 -8.52
CA MET A 200 -1.73 -0.68 -7.92
C MET A 200 -0.72 -0.46 -6.80
N LEU A 201 -0.55 -1.44 -5.90
CA LEU A 201 0.46 -1.41 -4.84
C LEU A 201 1.88 -1.31 -5.40
N ALA A 202 2.18 -1.99 -6.51
CA ALA A 202 3.48 -1.90 -7.17
C ALA A 202 3.75 -0.47 -7.69
N LEU A 203 2.74 0.19 -8.27
CA LEU A 203 2.83 1.59 -8.73
C LEU A 203 3.03 2.55 -7.55
N THR A 204 2.22 2.45 -6.50
CA THR A 204 2.33 3.34 -5.33
C THR A 204 3.64 3.13 -4.59
N THR A 205 4.10 1.88 -4.47
CA THR A 205 5.42 1.54 -3.91
C THR A 205 6.55 2.20 -4.68
N ALA A 206 6.52 2.14 -6.01
CA ALA A 206 7.56 2.74 -6.83
C ALA A 206 7.60 4.27 -6.69
N ILE A 207 6.44 4.92 -6.58
CA ILE A 207 6.33 6.36 -6.34
C ILE A 207 6.87 6.70 -4.94
N ALA A 208 6.42 6.00 -3.90
CA ALA A 208 6.83 6.24 -2.51
C ALA A 208 8.33 6.03 -2.32
N SER A 209 8.91 5.03 -3.01
CA SER A 209 10.34 4.75 -2.97
C SER A 209 11.17 5.64 -3.92
N ARG A 210 10.54 6.59 -4.64
CA ARG A 210 11.17 7.46 -5.66
C ARG A 210 11.86 6.70 -6.81
N ARG A 211 11.33 5.54 -7.17
CA ARG A 211 11.89 4.62 -8.19
C ARG A 211 11.10 4.61 -9.50
N TRP A 212 10.24 5.61 -9.71
CA TRP A 212 9.48 5.74 -10.95
C TRP A 212 10.34 5.67 -12.23
N PRO A 213 11.49 6.38 -12.32
CA PRO A 213 12.35 6.31 -13.51
C PRO A 213 12.89 4.90 -13.80
N GLU A 214 13.09 4.08 -12.77
CA GLU A 214 13.55 2.69 -12.92
C GLU A 214 12.44 1.76 -13.42
N VAL A 215 11.23 1.89 -12.88
CA VAL A 215 10.13 0.95 -13.17
C VAL A 215 9.33 1.34 -14.41
N PHE A 216 9.24 2.63 -14.72
CA PHE A 216 8.38 3.14 -15.78
C PHE A 216 8.71 2.58 -17.16
N PRO A 217 9.99 2.40 -17.57
CA PRO A 217 10.31 1.80 -18.86
C PRO A 217 9.72 0.40 -19.03
N ALA A 218 9.79 -0.43 -17.99
CA ALA A 218 9.24 -1.79 -18.00
C ALA A 218 7.71 -1.79 -18.05
N ILE A 219 7.06 -0.92 -17.25
CA ILE A 219 5.60 -0.73 -17.29
C ILE A 219 5.17 -0.28 -18.69
N ARG A 220 5.86 0.72 -19.26
CA ARG A 220 5.58 1.24 -20.60
C ARG A 220 5.75 0.15 -21.67
N ALA A 221 6.79 -0.67 -21.58
CA ALA A 221 7.00 -1.80 -22.48
C ALA A 221 5.88 -2.84 -22.36
N HIS A 222 5.48 -3.19 -21.14
CA HIS A 222 4.36 -4.10 -20.89
C HIS A 222 3.04 -3.57 -21.45
N CYS A 223 2.69 -2.30 -21.17
CA CYS A 223 1.49 -1.68 -21.72
C CYS A 223 1.52 -1.62 -23.25
N ARG A 224 2.68 -1.32 -23.86
CA ARG A 224 2.85 -1.37 -25.33
C ARG A 224 2.66 -2.77 -25.89
N ALA A 225 3.22 -3.80 -25.25
CA ALA A 225 3.05 -5.18 -25.64
C ALA A 225 1.58 -5.65 -25.50
N ALA A 226 0.92 -5.33 -24.38
CA ALA A 226 -0.49 -5.63 -24.16
C ALA A 226 -1.41 -4.92 -25.17
N ARG A 227 -1.08 -3.66 -25.53
CA ARG A 227 -1.77 -2.96 -26.64
C ARG A 227 -1.55 -3.66 -27.97
N ARG A 228 -0.32 -4.13 -28.26
CA ARG A 228 -0.02 -4.93 -29.45
C ARG A 228 -0.75 -6.26 -29.48
N THR A 229 -1.04 -6.92 -28.37
CA THR A 229 -1.80 -8.19 -28.41
C THR A 229 -3.32 -7.96 -28.46
N LYS A 230 -3.82 -6.94 -27.77
CA LYS A 230 -5.25 -6.57 -27.74
C LYS A 230 -5.73 -5.93 -29.04
N TYR A 231 -4.92 -5.05 -29.63
CA TYR A 231 -5.21 -4.39 -30.90
C TYR A 231 -4.45 -4.98 -32.09
N GLY A 232 -3.39 -5.77 -31.89
CA GLY A 232 -2.56 -6.21 -33.01
C GLY A 232 -3.10 -7.38 -33.81
N LYS A 233 -4.13 -8.09 -33.33
CA LYS A 233 -4.93 -8.96 -34.19
C LYS A 233 -5.90 -8.18 -35.09
N THR A 234 -6.23 -6.93 -34.74
CA THR A 234 -7.18 -6.09 -35.48
C THR A 234 -6.52 -4.98 -36.30
N TYR A 235 -5.31 -4.51 -35.95
CA TYR A 235 -4.70 -3.31 -36.56
C TYR A 235 -3.18 -3.38 -36.82
N SER A 236 -2.45 -4.40 -36.33
CA SER A 236 -0.98 -4.46 -36.41
C SER A 236 -0.49 -5.54 -37.38
N ILE A 237 -0.60 -5.26 -38.66
CA ILE A 237 0.45 -5.63 -39.63
C ILE A 237 0.89 -4.27 -40.18
N ALA A 238 2.16 -3.91 -40.06
CA ALA A 238 2.68 -2.77 -40.80
C ALA A 238 2.27 -2.99 -42.27
N ASP A 239 1.56 -2.04 -42.88
CA ASP A 239 0.90 -2.13 -44.20
C ASP A 239 -0.50 -2.77 -44.28
N SER A 240 -1.19 -3.01 -43.16
CA SER A 240 -2.61 -3.42 -43.20
C SER A 240 -3.53 -2.29 -43.72
N LYS A 241 -4.64 -2.67 -44.36
CA LYS A 241 -5.71 -1.77 -44.84
C LYS A 241 -6.10 -0.72 -43.79
N LEU A 242 -6.28 -1.17 -42.54
CA LEU A 242 -6.72 -0.32 -41.42
C LEU A 242 -5.59 0.59 -40.88
N HIS A 243 -4.33 0.21 -41.09
CA HIS A 243 -3.19 1.08 -40.79
C HIS A 243 -3.17 2.30 -41.72
N ARG A 244 -3.35 2.08 -43.04
CA ARG A 244 -3.42 3.18 -44.03
C ARG A 244 -4.60 4.13 -43.77
N VAL A 245 -5.73 3.58 -43.37
CA VAL A 245 -6.89 4.39 -42.93
C VAL A 245 -6.54 5.22 -41.69
N ALA A 246 -5.91 4.61 -40.67
CA ALA A 246 -5.48 5.31 -39.46
C ALA A 246 -4.48 6.44 -39.74
N GLU A 247 -3.50 6.21 -40.62
CA GLU A 247 -2.52 7.22 -41.05
C GLU A 247 -3.19 8.38 -41.79
N ARG A 248 -4.14 8.08 -42.70
CA ARG A 248 -4.89 9.10 -43.45
C ARG A 248 -5.64 10.06 -42.52
N GLN A 249 -6.21 9.55 -41.43
CA GLN A 249 -6.91 10.37 -40.42
C GLN A 249 -5.98 10.89 -39.30
N GLY A 250 -4.66 10.86 -39.49
CA GLY A 250 -3.68 11.38 -38.54
C GLY A 250 -3.74 10.71 -37.17
N TRP A 251 -4.16 9.44 -37.13
CA TRP A 251 -4.37 8.65 -35.91
C TRP A 251 -5.41 9.24 -34.93
N ARG A 252 -6.30 10.11 -35.42
CA ARG A 252 -7.35 10.76 -34.61
C ARG A 252 -8.74 10.29 -35.04
N CYS A 253 -9.64 10.19 -34.08
CA CYS A 253 -11.06 9.92 -34.37
C CYS A 253 -11.71 11.20 -34.94
N PRO A 254 -12.41 11.15 -36.08
CA PRO A 254 -13.01 12.35 -36.69
C PRO A 254 -14.13 12.98 -35.84
N ILE A 255 -14.77 12.21 -34.96
CA ILE A 255 -15.91 12.68 -34.15
C ILE A 255 -15.45 13.41 -32.88
N CYS A 256 -14.47 12.86 -32.15
CA CYS A 256 -14.02 13.42 -30.87
C CYS A 256 -12.63 14.05 -30.92
N GLN A 257 -11.91 13.92 -32.04
CA GLN A 257 -10.55 14.43 -32.28
C GLN A 257 -9.45 13.89 -31.35
N ASP A 258 -9.80 13.03 -30.39
CA ASP A 258 -8.87 12.26 -29.59
C ASP A 258 -8.12 11.22 -30.42
N HIS A 259 -6.95 10.83 -29.94
CA HIS A 259 -6.16 9.76 -30.54
C HIS A 259 -6.95 8.45 -30.53
N LEU A 260 -6.90 7.69 -31.64
CA LEU A 260 -7.59 6.40 -31.81
C LEU A 260 -7.28 5.34 -30.73
N PHE A 261 -6.22 5.54 -29.94
CA PHE A 261 -5.76 4.60 -28.92
C PHE A 261 -5.93 5.21 -27.52
N ASN A 262 -7.09 5.81 -27.25
CA ASN A 262 -7.48 6.38 -25.96
C ASN A 262 -8.08 5.34 -24.99
N GLU A 263 -7.77 4.05 -25.20
CA GLU A 263 -8.25 2.89 -24.43
C GLU A 263 -9.70 2.45 -24.72
N GLU A 264 -10.42 3.15 -25.60
CA GLU A 264 -11.70 2.71 -26.12
C GLU A 264 -11.54 1.64 -27.22
N ARG A 265 -12.61 0.88 -27.47
CA ARG A 265 -12.65 -0.07 -28.60
C ARG A 265 -12.81 0.72 -29.89
N ILE A 266 -11.99 0.44 -30.91
CA ILE A 266 -12.09 1.07 -32.22
C ILE A 266 -13.01 0.22 -33.10
N HIS A 267 -13.95 0.88 -33.76
CA HIS A 267 -14.75 0.30 -34.83
C HIS A 267 -14.34 0.87 -36.18
N ILE A 268 -14.60 0.09 -37.23
CA ILE A 268 -14.56 0.52 -38.61
C ILE A 268 -15.95 1.05 -38.95
N HIS A 269 -16.01 2.23 -39.53
CA HIS A 269 -17.23 2.82 -40.07
C HIS A 269 -17.07 2.98 -41.59
N HIS A 270 -18.11 2.62 -42.34
CA HIS A 270 -18.19 2.86 -43.78
C HIS A 270 -18.86 4.22 -43.99
N GLU A 271 -18.16 5.17 -44.63
CA GLU A 271 -18.70 6.52 -44.90
C GLU A 271 -19.94 6.45 -45.79
N GLN A 272 -19.90 5.60 -46.82
CA GLN A 272 -21.09 5.15 -47.54
C GLN A 272 -21.46 3.74 -47.07
N HIS A 273 -22.69 3.58 -46.60
CA HIS A 273 -23.24 2.29 -46.20
C HIS A 273 -23.18 1.28 -47.36
N VAL A 274 -22.84 0.02 -47.03
CA VAL A 274 -22.73 -1.07 -48.03
C VAL A 274 -24.08 -1.34 -48.73
N ALA A 275 -25.20 -1.15 -48.02
CA ALA A 275 -26.55 -1.28 -48.59
C ALA A 275 -26.83 -0.24 -49.68
N ASP A 276 -26.16 0.91 -49.64
CA ASP A 276 -26.32 2.04 -50.56
C ASP A 276 -25.21 2.07 -51.64
N GLY A 277 -24.52 0.93 -51.85
CA GLY A 277 -23.45 0.80 -52.82
C GLY A 277 -22.04 1.05 -52.29
N GLY A 278 -21.88 1.24 -50.98
CA GLY A 278 -20.56 1.40 -50.34
C GLY A 278 -19.68 0.15 -50.43
N THR A 279 -18.36 0.35 -50.48
CA THR A 279 -17.37 -0.74 -50.59
C THR A 279 -16.50 -0.87 -49.34
N ASP A 280 -15.84 -2.01 -49.15
CA ASP A 280 -14.81 -2.18 -48.11
C ASP A 280 -13.42 -1.65 -48.55
N ALA A 281 -13.39 -0.69 -49.47
CA ALA A 281 -12.17 -0.06 -49.95
C ALA A 281 -11.69 0.99 -48.93
N GLU A 282 -10.37 1.16 -48.82
CA GLU A 282 -9.75 2.10 -47.86
C GLU A 282 -10.34 3.51 -47.91
N ALA A 283 -10.64 3.99 -49.11
CA ALA A 283 -11.26 5.30 -49.34
C ALA A 283 -12.62 5.47 -48.64
N ASN A 284 -13.37 4.38 -48.44
CA ASN A 284 -14.71 4.40 -47.85
C ASN A 284 -14.72 4.02 -46.36
N LEU A 285 -13.55 3.77 -45.75
CA LEU A 285 -13.44 3.36 -44.35
C LEU A 285 -12.90 4.51 -43.50
N THR A 286 -13.44 4.66 -42.29
CA THR A 286 -12.88 5.52 -41.24
C THR A 286 -12.86 4.78 -39.91
N LEU A 287 -11.88 5.08 -39.07
CA LEU A 287 -11.76 4.49 -37.73
C LEU A 287 -12.35 5.45 -36.69
N VAL A 288 -13.24 4.92 -35.87
CA VAL A 288 -13.93 5.68 -34.83
C VAL A 288 -13.96 4.88 -33.53
N HIS A 289 -13.99 5.56 -32.38
CA HIS A 289 -14.24 4.86 -31.12
C HIS A 289 -15.66 4.28 -31.10
N ALA A 290 -15.88 3.19 -30.37
CA ALA A 290 -17.16 2.48 -30.34
C ALA A 290 -18.33 3.38 -29.93
N GLU A 291 -18.13 4.31 -28.98
CA GLU A 291 -19.15 5.28 -28.59
C GLU A 291 -19.36 6.36 -29.66
N CYS A 292 -18.28 6.82 -30.31
CA CYS A 292 -18.38 7.70 -31.48
C CYS A 292 -19.10 7.03 -32.66
N HIS A 293 -18.94 5.72 -32.85
CA HIS A 293 -19.64 4.98 -33.90
C HIS A 293 -21.16 4.91 -33.63
N LYS A 294 -21.55 4.73 -32.37
CA LYS A 294 -22.96 4.81 -31.98
C LYS A 294 -23.55 6.20 -32.22
N HIS A 295 -22.75 7.27 -32.07
CA HIS A 295 -23.20 8.64 -32.36
C HIS A 295 -23.60 8.78 -33.84
N ILE A 296 -22.78 8.26 -34.75
CA ILE A 296 -23.03 8.31 -36.21
C ILE A 296 -24.36 7.64 -36.58
N HIS A 297 -24.70 6.51 -35.95
CA HIS A 297 -25.95 5.78 -36.26
C HIS A 297 -27.11 6.08 -35.31
N GLY A 298 -26.89 6.81 -34.22
CA GLY A 298 -27.83 6.97 -33.13
C GLY A 298 -28.26 8.40 -32.81
N GLY A 299 -27.65 9.42 -33.41
CA GLY A 299 -28.07 10.82 -33.25
C GLY A 299 -27.89 11.43 -31.84
N TYR A 300 -27.22 10.76 -30.90
CA TYR A 300 -27.03 11.24 -29.52
C TYR A 300 -25.64 11.79 -29.26
N ALA A 301 -25.52 13.05 -28.86
CA ALA A 301 -24.25 13.72 -28.54
C ALA A 301 -23.45 12.99 -27.44
N SER A 302 -22.16 12.75 -27.71
CA SER A 302 -21.22 12.18 -26.73
C SER A 302 -21.01 13.11 -25.52
N PRO A 303 -20.96 12.61 -24.27
CA PRO A 303 -20.67 13.44 -23.09
C PRO A 303 -19.29 14.12 -23.11
N ARG A 304 -18.36 13.63 -23.94
CA ARG A 304 -17.02 14.19 -24.15
C ARG A 304 -16.98 15.32 -25.20
N CYS A 305 -18.00 15.45 -26.04
CA CYS A 305 -18.09 16.48 -27.09
C CYS A 305 -18.89 17.70 -26.62
N ARG A 306 -18.58 18.25 -25.43
CA ARG A 306 -19.12 19.58 -25.05
C ARG A 306 -18.32 20.65 -25.80
N GLY A 307 -18.80 21.06 -26.97
CA GLY A 307 -18.27 22.24 -27.66
C GLY A 307 -18.32 22.26 -29.19
N LEU A 308 -18.91 21.26 -29.86
CA LEU A 308 -19.12 21.33 -31.32
C LEU A 308 -20.62 21.40 -31.58
N GLU A 309 -21.04 22.48 -32.23
CA GLU A 309 -22.42 22.69 -32.67
C GLU A 309 -22.84 21.57 -33.64
N PRO A 310 -24.13 21.17 -33.65
CA PRO A 310 -24.61 20.19 -34.62
C PRO A 310 -24.43 20.76 -36.04
N CYS A 311 -23.90 19.96 -36.96
CA CYS A 311 -24.01 20.26 -38.38
C CYS A 311 -25.45 19.94 -38.81
N ASP A 312 -26.18 20.95 -39.28
CA ASP A 312 -27.43 20.78 -40.01
C ASP A 312 -27.18 20.02 -41.33
N GLY A 313 -28.00 19.01 -41.60
CA GLY A 313 -28.01 18.20 -42.81
C GLY A 313 -28.80 16.92 -42.62
#